data_AF-A0A858R7C1-F1
#
_entry.id   AF-A0A858R7C1-F1
#
_cell.length_a   1.000
_cell.length_b   1.000
_cell.length_c   1.000
_cell.angle_alpha   90.00
_cell.angle_beta   90.00
_cell.angle_gamma   90.00
#
_symmetry.space_group_name_H-M   'P 1'
#
loop_
_entity.id
_entity.type
_entity.pdbx_description
1 polymer ?
#
loop_
_entity_poly.entity_id
_entity_poly.type
_entity_poly.pdbx_seq_one_letter_code
_entity_poly.pdbx_strand_id
1 'polypeptide(L)'
;MRRSAVLSLLDRGFTPLLTGRTGAGLASGEDAELCLALVADGWDTWFQPSLRFQHLMTPRRLTEGYLEGLFYELGRSVPLIETYRQVIWQRQGKGLKALWRSPVPRVLAATAKLGKRRLARMGATSPADVLSARISAAFFRGQLRAYGGYWSQGPALRRSIRSWLDNPAQGTDHDPARYETHARAG
;
A
#
# COMPACT_ATOMS: atom_id res chain seq x y z
N MET A 1 9.15 -6.33 13.91
CA MET A 1 9.18 -4.85 13.84
C MET A 1 9.76 -4.32 15.15
N ARG A 2 10.66 -3.33 15.12
CA ARG A 2 11.23 -2.75 16.33
C ARG A 2 10.24 -1.78 16.98
N ARG A 3 10.09 -1.85 18.31
CA ARG A 3 9.19 -0.97 19.07
C ARG A 3 9.57 0.51 18.90
N SER A 4 10.87 0.82 18.97
CA SER A 4 11.39 2.17 18.80
C SER A 4 11.01 2.79 17.46
N ALA A 5 10.96 2.00 16.39
CA ALA A 5 10.56 2.47 15.07
C ALA A 5 9.11 2.94 15.04
N VAL A 6 8.21 2.16 15.64
CA VAL A 6 6.79 2.53 15.72
C VAL A 6 6.58 3.75 16.62
N LEU A 7 7.26 3.81 17.76
CA LEU A 7 7.13 4.95 18.66
C LEU A 7 7.64 6.24 18.04
N SER A 8 8.82 6.21 17.40
CA SER A 8 9.35 7.38 16.69
C SER A 8 8.37 7.90 15.64
N LEU A 9 7.70 7.00 14.91
CA LEU A 9 6.66 7.35 13.95
C LEU A 9 5.45 8.04 14.63
N LEU A 10 4.97 7.50 15.75
CA LEU A 10 3.85 8.03 16.52
C LEU A 10 4.18 9.40 17.15
N ASP A 11 5.38 9.56 17.71
CA ASP A 11 5.85 10.79 18.34
C ASP A 11 5.94 11.96 17.33
N ARG A 12 6.13 11.63 16.05
CA ARG A 12 6.11 12.60 14.95
C ARG A 12 4.70 13.00 14.51
N GLY A 13 3.66 12.35 15.04
CA GLY A 13 2.25 12.63 14.72
C GLY A 13 1.70 11.79 13.56
N PHE A 14 2.31 10.64 13.25
CA PHE A 14 1.74 9.70 12.28
C PHE A 14 0.37 9.20 12.74
N THR A 15 -0.60 9.30 11.84
CA THR A 15 -1.94 8.72 12.01
C THR A 15 -2.23 7.81 10.82
N PRO A 16 -2.49 6.50 11.04
CA PRO A 16 -2.84 5.59 9.96
C PRO A 16 -4.07 6.07 9.19
N LEU A 17 -4.02 6.02 7.87
CA LEU A 17 -5.12 6.43 6.99
C LEU A 17 -5.90 5.23 6.47
N LEU A 18 -5.26 4.06 6.39
CA LEU A 18 -5.94 2.79 6.20
C LEU A 18 -6.31 2.21 7.55
N THR A 19 -7.57 1.88 7.69
CA THR A 19 -8.03 1.01 8.76
C THR A 19 -7.89 -0.42 8.27
N GLY A 20 -7.30 -1.28 9.11
CA GLY A 20 -7.27 -2.71 8.84
C GLY A 20 -8.66 -3.34 8.88
N ARG A 21 -8.71 -4.65 8.68
CA ARG A 21 -9.98 -5.40 8.69
C ARG A 21 -10.68 -5.26 10.05
N THR A 22 -11.89 -4.71 10.04
CA THR A 22 -12.76 -4.58 11.23
C THR A 22 -14.07 -5.31 10.98
N GLY A 23 -14.39 -6.31 11.82
CA GLY A 23 -15.62 -7.10 11.71
C GLY A 23 -15.81 -7.73 10.32
N ALA A 24 -16.83 -7.25 9.59
CA ALA A 24 -17.15 -7.71 8.23
C ALA A 24 -16.37 -6.96 7.11
N GLY A 25 -15.69 -5.86 7.43
CA GLY A 25 -14.94 -5.06 6.47
C GLY A 25 -13.68 -5.76 5.95
N LEU A 26 -13.47 -5.70 4.63
CA LEU A 26 -12.29 -6.26 3.96
C LEU A 26 -11.20 -5.23 3.68
N ALA A 27 -11.27 -4.05 4.33
CA ALA A 27 -10.27 -3.00 4.20
C ALA A 27 -8.86 -3.61 4.35
N SER A 28 -7.97 -3.24 3.43
CA SER A 28 -6.65 -3.88 3.29
C SER A 28 -5.60 -2.87 2.85
N GLY A 29 -4.39 -3.02 3.38
CA GLY A 29 -3.21 -2.25 2.99
C GLY A 29 -2.56 -1.48 4.14
N GLU A 30 -3.13 -1.57 5.34
CA GLU A 30 -2.61 -1.01 6.59
C GLU A 30 -1.16 -1.44 6.87
N ASP A 31 -0.83 -2.71 6.62
CA ASP A 31 0.54 -3.22 6.79
C ASP A 31 1.50 -2.56 5.80
N ALA A 32 1.04 -2.31 4.57
CA ALA A 32 1.84 -1.67 3.54
C ALA A 32 2.01 -0.18 3.82
N GLU A 33 0.98 0.50 4.33
CA GLU A 33 1.07 1.88 4.78
C GLU A 33 2.09 2.02 5.91
N LEU A 34 2.01 1.20 6.95
CA LEU A 34 2.93 1.25 8.08
C LEU A 34 4.37 0.97 7.64
N CYS A 35 4.59 -0.05 6.81
CA CYS A 35 5.92 -0.34 6.25
C CYS A 35 6.47 0.85 5.44
N LEU A 36 5.64 1.47 4.60
CA LEU A 36 6.06 2.63 3.80
C LEU A 36 6.29 3.87 4.65
N ALA A 37 5.52 4.06 5.72
CA ALA A 37 5.71 5.16 6.66
C ALA A 37 7.07 5.03 7.37
N LEU A 38 7.43 3.82 7.82
CA LEU A 38 8.74 3.54 8.40
C LEU A 38 9.89 3.76 7.41
N VAL A 39 9.73 3.30 6.16
CA VAL A 39 10.73 3.57 5.11
C VAL A 39 10.87 5.08 4.82
N ALA A 40 9.77 5.82 4.85
CA ALA A 40 9.79 7.27 4.67
C ALA A 40 10.50 7.99 5.84
N ASP A 41 10.42 7.44 7.05
CA ASP A 41 11.13 7.88 8.26
C ASP A 41 12.61 7.42 8.30
N GLY A 42 13.08 6.70 7.27
CA GLY A 42 14.47 6.28 7.14
C GLY A 42 14.80 4.90 7.73
N TRP A 43 13.81 4.13 8.15
CA TRP A 43 14.02 2.74 8.56
C TRP A 43 14.11 1.79 7.37
N ASP A 44 14.95 0.78 7.50
CA ASP A 44 15.01 -0.31 6.53
C ASP A 44 13.99 -1.44 6.83
N THR A 45 13.50 -2.06 5.76
CA THR A 45 12.70 -3.29 5.84
C THR A 45 13.55 -4.49 5.49
N TRP A 46 13.44 -5.55 6.30
CA TRP A 46 14.15 -6.81 6.09
C TRP A 46 13.17 -7.96 5.90
N PHE A 47 13.43 -8.79 4.89
CA PHE A 47 12.73 -10.06 4.68
C PHE A 47 13.54 -11.19 5.32
N GLN A 48 12.92 -11.97 6.21
CA GLN A 48 13.57 -13.09 6.88
C GLN A 48 13.04 -14.43 6.35
N PRO A 49 13.79 -15.16 5.50
CA PRO A 49 13.30 -16.39 4.87
C PRO A 49 13.06 -17.54 5.86
N SER A 50 13.74 -17.54 7.01
CA SER A 50 13.57 -18.55 8.05
C SER A 50 12.28 -18.38 8.86
N LEU A 51 11.65 -17.21 8.77
CA LEU A 51 10.41 -16.92 9.49
C LEU A 51 9.23 -17.58 8.78
N ARG A 52 8.69 -18.63 9.40
CA ARG A 52 7.55 -19.39 8.86
C ARG A 52 6.33 -19.18 9.75
N PHE A 53 5.18 -18.96 9.13
CA PHE A 53 3.90 -18.82 9.81
C PHE A 53 2.90 -19.81 9.26
N GLN A 54 2.02 -20.30 10.13
CA GLN A 54 0.82 -21.02 9.71
C GLN A 54 -0.34 -20.04 9.67
N HIS A 55 -0.99 -19.91 8.51
CA HIS A 55 -2.15 -19.05 8.35
C HIS A 55 -3.42 -19.90 8.39
N LEU A 56 -4.21 -19.73 9.44
CA LEU A 56 -5.52 -20.37 9.53
C LEU A 56 -6.49 -19.74 8.53
N MET A 57 -6.85 -20.49 7.50
CA MET A 57 -7.80 -20.07 6.47
C MET A 57 -9.20 -20.64 6.77
N THR A 58 -10.05 -19.82 7.38
CA THR A 58 -11.45 -20.19 7.63
C THR A 58 -12.20 -20.46 6.31
N PRO A 59 -13.23 -21.32 6.27
CA PRO A 59 -13.99 -21.63 5.05
C PRO A 59 -14.49 -20.40 4.28
N ARG A 60 -14.93 -19.35 4.99
CA ARG A 60 -15.36 -18.08 4.38
C ARG A 60 -14.29 -17.45 3.48
N ARG A 61 -13.01 -17.55 3.86
CA ARG A 61 -11.87 -16.98 3.12
C ARG A 61 -11.50 -17.77 1.87
N LEU A 62 -12.05 -18.97 1.71
CA LEU A 62 -11.84 -19.84 0.55
C LEU A 62 -12.93 -19.65 -0.53
N THR A 63 -13.82 -18.67 -0.34
CA THR A 63 -14.89 -18.37 -1.29
C THR A 63 -14.43 -17.37 -2.35
N GLU A 64 -14.93 -17.53 -3.58
CA GLU A 64 -14.67 -16.58 -4.66
C GLU A 64 -15.13 -15.15 -4.31
N GLY A 65 -16.28 -15.03 -3.63
CA GLY A 65 -16.83 -13.74 -3.19
C GLY A 65 -15.92 -13.01 -2.21
N TYR A 66 -15.32 -13.73 -1.26
CA TYR A 66 -14.31 -13.16 -0.36
C TYR A 66 -13.08 -12.70 -1.15
N LEU A 67 -12.62 -13.50 -2.10
CA LEU A 67 -11.45 -13.20 -2.91
C LEU A 67 -11.66 -11.96 -3.79
N GLU A 68 -12.82 -11.82 -4.43
CA GLU A 68 -13.17 -10.61 -5.17
C GLU A 68 -13.24 -9.37 -4.27
N GLY A 69 -13.88 -9.48 -3.10
CA GLY A 69 -13.95 -8.38 -2.14
C GLY A 69 -12.57 -7.96 -1.64
N LEU A 70 -11.70 -8.93 -1.36
CA LEU A 70 -10.31 -8.68 -0.97
C LEU A 70 -9.56 -7.90 -2.05
N PHE A 71 -9.64 -8.33 -3.31
CA PHE A 71 -8.96 -7.64 -4.41
C PHE A 71 -9.56 -6.27 -4.71
N TYR A 72 -10.87 -6.09 -4.54
CA TYR A 72 -11.50 -4.78 -4.61
C TYR A 72 -10.90 -3.81 -3.59
N GLU A 73 -10.78 -4.22 -2.32
CA GLU A 73 -10.21 -3.38 -1.26
C GLU A 73 -8.70 -3.16 -1.44
N LEU A 74 -7.95 -4.16 -1.92
CA LEU A 74 -6.56 -3.96 -2.36
C LEU A 74 -6.45 -2.93 -3.48
N GLY A 75 -7.40 -2.92 -4.42
CA GLY A 75 -7.48 -1.90 -5.46
C GLY A 75 -7.73 -0.51 -4.89
N ARG A 76 -8.58 -0.41 -3.86
CA ARG A 76 -8.90 0.87 -3.21
C ARG A 76 -7.73 1.50 -2.46
N SER A 77 -6.81 0.72 -1.92
CA SER A 77 -5.65 1.29 -1.21
C SER A 77 -4.55 1.81 -2.13
N VAL A 78 -4.54 1.44 -3.41
CA VAL A 78 -3.49 1.81 -4.38
C VAL A 78 -3.18 3.31 -4.41
N PRO A 79 -4.15 4.25 -4.52
CA PRO A 79 -3.83 5.67 -4.61
C PRO A 79 -3.05 6.20 -3.39
N LEU A 80 -3.40 5.71 -2.19
CA LEU A 80 -2.72 6.07 -0.95
C LEU A 80 -1.31 5.50 -0.90
N ILE A 81 -1.15 4.20 -1.15
CA ILE A 81 0.16 3.53 -1.21
C ILE A 81 1.10 4.20 -2.22
N GLU A 82 0.56 4.59 -3.37
CA GLU A 82 1.33 5.33 -4.37
C GLU A 82 1.71 6.74 -3.91
N THR A 83 0.91 7.36 -3.05
CA THR A 83 1.25 8.68 -2.48
C THR A 83 2.46 8.58 -1.56
N TYR A 84 2.51 7.55 -0.71
CA TYR A 84 3.69 7.24 0.09
C TYR A 84 4.94 7.03 -0.79
N ARG A 85 4.84 6.20 -1.83
CA ARG A 85 5.94 5.95 -2.77
C ARG A 85 6.44 7.23 -3.44
N GLN A 86 5.53 8.11 -3.84
CA GLN A 86 5.88 9.41 -4.41
C GLN A 86 6.68 10.28 -3.44
N VAL A 87 6.26 10.36 -2.16
CA VAL A 87 6.97 11.13 -1.13
C VAL A 87 8.36 10.56 -0.89
N ILE A 88 8.49 9.24 -0.74
CA ILE A 88 9.78 8.55 -0.53
C ILE A 88 10.74 8.84 -1.70
N TRP A 89 10.28 8.67 -2.95
CA TRP A 89 11.12 8.92 -4.11
C TRP A 89 11.57 10.37 -4.25
N GLN A 90 10.73 11.33 -3.85
CA GLN A 90 11.10 12.75 -3.84
C GLN A 90 12.22 13.01 -2.84
N ARG A 91 12.14 12.44 -1.62
CA ARG A 91 13.21 12.56 -0.62
C ARG A 91 14.52 11.89 -1.06
N GLN A 92 14.44 10.81 -1.85
CA GLN A 92 15.61 10.15 -2.45
C GLN A 92 16.17 10.86 -3.70
N GLY A 93 15.70 12.07 -4.06
CA GLY A 93 16.20 12.82 -5.21
C GLY A 93 15.77 12.27 -6.58
N LYS A 94 14.84 11.32 -6.66
CA LYS A 94 14.37 10.68 -7.91
C LYS A 94 13.21 11.46 -8.58
N GLY A 95 13.19 12.78 -8.42
CA GLY A 95 12.03 13.65 -8.62
C GLY A 95 11.52 13.82 -10.07
N LEU A 96 12.39 13.79 -11.09
CA LEU A 96 11.97 14.04 -12.48
C LEU A 96 10.98 12.99 -13.04
N LYS A 97 10.96 11.76 -12.48
CA LYS A 97 10.01 10.69 -12.83
C LYS A 97 8.66 10.79 -12.08
N ALA A 98 8.50 11.76 -11.17
CA ALA A 98 7.29 11.91 -10.36
C ALA A 98 6.14 12.59 -11.12
N LEU A 99 6.44 13.43 -12.11
CA LEU A 99 5.45 14.23 -12.84
C LEU A 99 4.61 13.38 -13.82
N TRP A 100 5.20 12.34 -14.43
CA TRP A 100 4.50 11.34 -15.26
C TRP A 100 3.64 10.34 -14.47
N ARG A 101 3.64 10.44 -13.14
CA ARG A 101 2.87 9.58 -12.23
C ARG A 101 1.65 10.29 -11.65
N SER A 102 1.06 11.21 -12.43
CA SER A 102 -0.22 11.82 -12.10
C SER A 102 -1.34 10.75 -12.05
N PRO A 103 -2.44 11.00 -11.34
CA PRO A 103 -3.55 10.06 -11.26
C PRO A 103 -4.24 9.82 -12.62
N VAL A 104 -4.17 10.76 -13.58
CA VAL A 104 -4.80 10.64 -14.92
C VAL A 104 -4.41 9.34 -15.67
N PRO A 105 -3.13 9.07 -16.00
CA PRO A 105 -2.74 7.88 -16.75
C PRO A 105 -3.09 6.59 -16.01
N ARG A 106 -3.20 6.62 -14.68
CA ARG A 106 -3.55 5.45 -13.87
C ARG A 106 -5.04 5.14 -13.94
N VAL A 107 -5.88 6.17 -13.90
CA VAL A 107 -7.33 6.04 -14.14
C VAL A 107 -7.56 5.49 -15.54
N LEU A 108 -6.94 6.07 -16.57
CA LEU A 108 -7.05 5.61 -17.96
C LEU A 108 -6.54 4.16 -18.15
N ALA A 109 -5.42 3.82 -17.51
CA ALA A 109 -4.93 2.45 -17.55
C ALA A 109 -5.88 1.48 -16.83
N ALA A 110 -6.47 1.87 -15.70
CA ALA A 110 -7.42 1.05 -14.96
C ALA A 110 -8.72 0.83 -15.74
N THR A 111 -9.26 1.87 -16.40
CA THR A 111 -10.45 1.72 -17.27
C THR A 111 -10.16 0.81 -18.46
N ALA A 112 -9.02 1.01 -19.15
CA ALA A 112 -8.62 0.15 -20.27
C ALA A 112 -8.41 -1.31 -19.84
N LYS A 113 -7.76 -1.53 -18.68
CA LYS A 113 -7.56 -2.88 -18.13
C LYS A 113 -8.89 -3.52 -17.73
N LEU A 114 -9.85 -2.77 -17.18
CA LEU A 114 -11.18 -3.28 -16.87
C LEU A 114 -11.90 -3.76 -18.14
N GLY A 115 -11.84 -2.99 -19.22
CA GLY A 115 -12.38 -3.38 -20.53
C GLY A 115 -11.74 -4.67 -21.05
N LYS A 116 -10.40 -4.76 -21.01
CA LYS A 116 -9.66 -5.98 -21.41
C LYS A 116 -10.06 -7.20 -20.57
N ARG A 117 -10.30 -7.05 -19.27
CA ARG A 117 -10.71 -8.17 -18.41
C ARG A 117 -12.16 -8.60 -18.63
N ARG A 118 -13.04 -7.69 -19.04
CA ARG A 118 -14.38 -8.06 -19.54
C ARG A 118 -14.28 -8.91 -20.80
N LEU A 119 -13.46 -8.50 -21.76
CA LEU A 119 -13.23 -9.29 -22.99
C LEU A 119 -12.59 -10.65 -22.69
N ALA A 120 -11.56 -10.69 -21.82
CA ALA A 120 -10.93 -11.95 -21.42
C ALA A 120 -11.91 -12.92 -20.75
N ARG A 121 -12.89 -12.41 -19.99
CA ARG A 121 -13.96 -13.24 -19.41
C ARG A 121 -14.86 -13.85 -20.49
N MET A 122 -15.16 -13.09 -21.55
CA MET A 122 -16.00 -13.58 -22.66
C MET A 122 -15.28 -14.67 -23.48
N GLY A 123 -13.95 -14.64 -23.55
CA GLY A 123 -13.12 -15.65 -24.21
C GLY A 123 -12.52 -16.70 -23.27
N ALA A 124 -12.97 -16.78 -22.01
CA ALA A 124 -12.41 -17.71 -21.03
C ALA A 124 -12.82 -19.15 -21.34
N THR A 125 -11.85 -20.06 -21.33
CA THR A 125 -12.07 -21.49 -21.62
C THR A 125 -12.16 -22.34 -20.35
N SER A 126 -11.75 -21.81 -19.20
CA SER A 126 -11.80 -22.51 -17.91
C SER A 126 -12.45 -21.70 -16.78
N PRO A 127 -12.99 -22.37 -15.74
CA PRO A 127 -13.48 -21.70 -14.53
C PRO A 127 -12.41 -20.83 -13.84
N ALA A 128 -11.15 -21.26 -13.87
CA ALA A 128 -10.03 -20.52 -13.30
C ALA A 128 -9.79 -19.18 -14.03
N ASP A 129 -9.92 -19.16 -15.35
CA ASP A 129 -9.79 -17.94 -16.16
C ASP A 129 -10.92 -16.96 -15.86
N VAL A 130 -12.14 -17.46 -15.72
CA VAL A 130 -13.30 -16.65 -15.34
C VAL A 130 -13.08 -16.01 -13.96
N LEU A 131 -12.60 -16.79 -12.98
CA LEU A 131 -12.30 -16.30 -11.64
C LEU A 131 -11.17 -15.26 -11.66
N SER A 132 -10.07 -15.54 -12.37
CA SER A 132 -8.94 -14.61 -12.53
C SER A 132 -9.38 -13.28 -13.16
N ALA A 133 -10.24 -13.33 -14.19
CA ALA A 133 -10.81 -12.14 -14.82
C ALA A 133 -11.70 -11.34 -13.86
N ARG A 134 -12.54 -12.01 -13.06
CA ARG A 134 -13.41 -11.39 -12.05
C ARG A 134 -12.60 -10.68 -10.96
N ILE A 135 -11.61 -11.36 -10.39
CA ILE A 135 -10.72 -10.82 -9.36
C ILE A 135 -9.95 -9.59 -9.88
N SER A 136 -9.39 -9.69 -11.09
CA SER A 136 -8.70 -8.58 -11.73
C SER A 136 -9.65 -7.39 -11.97
N ALA A 137 -10.86 -7.65 -12.44
CA ALA A 137 -11.87 -6.62 -12.63
C ALA A 137 -12.29 -5.97 -11.30
N ALA A 138 -12.44 -6.76 -10.22
CA ALA A 138 -12.71 -6.25 -8.88
C ALA A 138 -11.61 -5.28 -8.42
N PHE A 139 -10.34 -5.64 -8.59
CA PHE A 139 -9.20 -4.78 -8.30
C PHE A 139 -9.22 -3.46 -9.06
N PHE A 140 -9.42 -3.48 -10.38
CA PHE A 140 -9.49 -2.23 -11.18
C PHE A 140 -10.71 -1.38 -10.84
N ARG A 141 -11.87 -1.99 -10.52
CA ARG A 141 -13.03 -1.24 -10.00
C ARG A 141 -12.71 -0.55 -8.68
N GLY A 142 -12.02 -1.23 -7.77
CA GLY A 142 -11.54 -0.65 -6.51
C GLY A 142 -10.63 0.54 -6.73
N GLN A 143 -9.66 0.42 -7.65
CA GLN A 143 -8.78 1.53 -8.02
C GLN A 143 -9.57 2.74 -8.54
N LEU A 144 -10.48 2.53 -9.50
CA LEU A 144 -11.27 3.62 -10.07
C LEU A 144 -12.11 4.33 -9.00
N ARG A 145 -12.73 3.57 -8.10
CA ARG A 145 -13.49 4.12 -6.98
C ARG A 145 -12.62 5.00 -6.08
N ALA A 146 -11.43 4.52 -5.73
CA ALA A 146 -10.52 5.27 -4.86
C ALA A 146 -9.92 6.50 -5.55
N TYR A 147 -9.57 6.40 -6.83
CA TYR A 147 -9.10 7.56 -7.59
C TYR A 147 -10.16 8.66 -7.69
N GLY A 148 -11.45 8.30 -7.79
CA GLY A 148 -12.55 9.27 -7.76
C GLY A 148 -12.49 10.21 -6.54
N GLY A 149 -12.23 9.67 -5.34
CA GLY A 149 -12.03 10.47 -4.12
C GLY A 149 -10.66 11.17 -4.06
N TYR A 150 -9.62 10.51 -4.57
CA TYR A 150 -8.23 11.00 -4.54
C TYR A 150 -8.05 12.34 -5.28
N TRP A 151 -8.84 12.64 -6.30
CA TRP A 151 -8.78 13.94 -7.00
C TRP A 151 -8.97 15.14 -6.06
N SER A 152 -9.87 15.00 -5.09
CA SER A 152 -10.14 16.05 -4.09
C SER A 152 -9.17 15.99 -2.90
N GLN A 153 -8.76 14.78 -2.48
CA GLN A 153 -8.04 14.59 -1.22
C GLN A 153 -6.52 14.42 -1.38
N GLY A 154 -6.02 14.12 -2.58
CA GLY A 154 -4.62 13.77 -2.83
C GLY A 154 -3.61 14.85 -2.41
N PRO A 155 -3.82 16.14 -2.69
CA PRO A 155 -2.96 17.21 -2.18
C PRO A 155 -2.96 17.32 -0.65
N ALA A 156 -4.12 17.17 -0.01
CA ALA A 156 -4.22 17.18 1.45
C ALA A 156 -3.50 15.97 2.07
N LEU A 157 -3.67 14.79 1.47
CA LEU A 157 -2.99 13.57 1.86
C LEU A 157 -1.47 13.70 1.77
N ARG A 158 -0.94 14.24 0.67
CA ARG A 158 0.50 14.51 0.53
C ARG A 158 1.03 15.46 1.60
N ARG A 159 0.25 16.50 1.94
CA ARG A 159 0.62 17.45 3.01
C ARG A 159 0.63 16.76 4.36
N SER A 160 -0.38 15.95 4.67
CA SER A 160 -0.44 15.17 5.92
C SER A 160 0.73 14.21 6.06
N ILE A 161 1.10 13.49 4.99
CA ILE A 161 2.27 12.60 5.03
C ILE A 161 3.57 13.37 5.29
N ARG A 162 3.75 14.53 4.64
CA ARG A 162 4.94 15.36 4.86
C ARG A 162 4.98 15.99 6.25
N SER A 163 3.84 16.39 6.79
CA SER A 163 3.81 17.14 8.05
C SER A 163 4.39 16.36 9.22
N TRP A 164 4.13 15.05 9.31
CA TRP A 164 4.76 14.23 10.35
C TRP A 164 6.19 13.81 9.98
N LEU A 165 6.52 13.65 8.69
CA LEU A 165 7.90 13.37 8.27
C LEU A 165 8.89 14.50 8.57
N ASP A 166 8.42 15.74 8.51
CA ASP A 166 9.22 16.94 8.73
C ASP A 166 9.20 17.38 10.22
N ASN A 167 8.35 16.75 11.04
CA ASN A 167 8.30 16.99 12.49
C ASN A 167 9.48 16.27 13.16
N PRO A 168 10.35 16.96 13.93
CA PRO A 168 11.41 16.30 14.68
C PRO A 168 10.81 15.31 15.70
N ALA A 169 11.36 14.10 15.78
CA ALA A 169 10.96 13.15 16.81
C ALA A 169 11.23 13.75 18.19
N GLN A 170 10.20 13.85 19.03
CA GLN A 170 10.36 14.30 20.41
C GLN A 170 11.06 13.19 21.22
N GLY A 171 12.38 13.27 21.35
CA GLY A 171 13.11 12.51 22.38
C GLY A 171 13.63 11.11 22.04
N THR A 172 13.72 10.71 20.77
CA THR A 172 14.48 9.49 20.41
C THR A 172 15.71 9.87 19.60
N ASP A 173 16.88 9.80 20.25
CA ASP A 173 18.20 9.90 19.63
C ASP A 173 18.36 8.76 18.60
N HIS A 174 17.98 9.05 17.36
CA HIS A 174 18.06 8.11 16.25
C HIS A 174 19.41 8.34 15.59
N ASP A 175 20.45 7.78 16.18
CA ASP A 175 21.80 7.77 15.62
C ASP A 175 21.89 6.70 14.52
N PRO A 176 21.90 7.08 13.22
CA PRO A 176 22.02 6.12 12.13
C PRO A 176 23.34 5.35 12.14
N ALA A 177 24.39 5.84 12.82
CA ALA A 177 25.71 5.19 12.88
C ALA A 177 25.71 3.89 13.72
N ARG A 178 24.72 3.69 14.60
CA ARG A 178 24.63 2.46 15.42
C ARG A 178 24.23 1.20 14.65
N TYR A 179 23.74 1.33 13.41
CA TYR A 179 23.26 0.19 12.62
C TYR A 179 24.28 -0.34 11.62
N GLU A 180 25.30 0.45 11.27
CA GLU A 180 26.40 -0.02 10.40
C GLU A 180 27.25 -1.13 11.05
N THR A 181 27.21 -1.25 12.38
CA THR A 181 28.00 -2.25 13.11
C THR A 181 27.49 -3.69 12.93
N HIS A 182 26.23 -3.89 12.56
CA HIS A 182 25.67 -5.23 12.34
C HIS A 182 25.77 -5.73 10.89
N ALA A 183 26.08 -4.84 9.93
CA ALA A 183 26.23 -5.22 8.52
C ALA A 183 27.63 -5.75 8.16
N ARG A 184 28.61 -5.65 9.07
CA ARG A 184 29.99 -6.11 8.85
C ARG A 184 30.40 -7.37 9.63
N ALA A 185 29.45 -8.03 10.29
CA ALA A 185 29.72 -9.17 11.18
C ALA A 185 28.97 -10.46 10.78
N GLY A 186 28.66 -10.63 9.48
CA GLY A 186 28.01 -11.83 8.94
C GLY A 186 28.70 -12.33 7.69
#